data_AF-A0A1B6LHP2-F1
#
_entry.id   AF-A0A1B6LHP2-F1
#
_cell.length_a   1.000
_cell.length_b   1.000
_cell.length_c   1.000
_cell.angle_alpha   90.00
_cell.angle_beta   90.00
_cell.angle_gamma   90.00
#
_symmetry.space_group_name_H-M   'P 1'
#
loop_
_entity.id
_entity.type
_entity.pdbx_description
1 polymer ?
#
loop_
_entity_poly.entity_id
_entity_poly.type
_entity_poly.pdbx_seq_one_letter_code
_entity_poly.pdbx_strand_id
1 'polypeptide(L)'
;VQVAVVTRNLCWALNIFAHLIIVMDTQFYNGKIHAYEDYPITDVLQMVGRANRPLEDDDAKCVLMCQSCKKDFFKKFLNESLPVESHLDHRLHDHFNAEIVTKTIENKQDAVDYLTWTFIYRRLTQNPNYYNLQGITHRHLSDHLSELVENTLQDLEHSKCISIEDEMDCLPLNLGMIAAYYYINYTTIELFSLSLNNKTKIRGLLEIISSAAEYEAVPVRHREDQLLRSLATRLPNKLAGSPRYNDPHVKVNLLLQAHLSRLQLGAELQGDTEMILGKAIRLIQACVDVLSSNGWLSPAVAAMELAQMVTQAMWSKDSYLKQLPHFTTDIIKRCTDKGVETV
;
A
#
# COMPACT_ATOMS: atom_id res chain seq x y z
N VAL A 1 20.03 -29.67 12.19
CA VAL A 1 20.07 -29.12 10.82
C VAL A 1 21.14 -28.04 10.80
N GLN A 2 22.13 -28.10 9.90
CA GLN A 2 23.26 -27.15 9.87
C GLN A 2 23.09 -26.04 8.82
N VAL A 3 22.22 -26.23 7.83
CA VAL A 3 21.97 -25.26 6.75
C VAL A 3 20.47 -25.01 6.64
N ALA A 4 20.09 -23.74 6.58
CA ALA A 4 18.71 -23.31 6.34
C ALA A 4 18.71 -22.30 5.19
N VAL A 5 17.89 -22.57 4.17
CA VAL A 5 17.66 -21.63 3.06
C VAL A 5 16.41 -20.82 3.39
N VAL A 6 16.54 -19.50 3.37
CA VAL A 6 15.49 -18.57 3.81
C VAL A 6 15.22 -17.56 2.70
N THR A 7 13.96 -17.19 2.51
CA THR A 7 13.58 -16.16 1.54
C THR A 7 13.97 -14.77 2.04
N ARG A 8 14.25 -13.82 1.13
CA ARG A 8 14.62 -12.46 1.51
C ARG A 8 13.61 -11.76 2.43
N ASN A 9 12.32 -12.01 2.23
CA ASN A 9 11.23 -11.36 2.98
C ASN A 9 11.25 -11.71 4.48
N LEU A 10 11.93 -12.80 4.86
CA LEU A 10 12.03 -13.23 6.25
C LEU A 10 13.24 -12.62 6.98
N CYS A 11 14.09 -11.83 6.34
CA CYS A 11 15.31 -11.30 6.97
C CYS A 11 15.03 -10.50 8.25
N TRP A 12 13.87 -9.84 8.34
CA TRP A 12 13.42 -9.09 9.51
C TRP A 12 12.75 -9.98 10.58
N ALA A 13 11.97 -10.97 10.17
CA ALA A 13 11.17 -11.81 11.07
C ALA A 13 11.92 -13.07 11.59
N LEU A 14 13.08 -13.39 11.02
CA LEU A 14 13.84 -14.57 11.41
C LEU A 14 14.47 -14.40 12.80
N ASN A 15 14.21 -15.35 13.70
CA ASN A 15 14.84 -15.41 15.04
C ASN A 15 16.02 -16.38 15.09
N ILE A 16 16.63 -16.67 13.94
CA ILE A 16 17.75 -17.59 13.80
C ILE A 16 19.00 -16.77 13.47
N PHE A 17 20.06 -17.01 14.23
CA PHE A 17 21.40 -16.50 13.96
C PHE A 17 22.31 -17.66 13.55
N ALA A 18 23.31 -17.38 12.72
CA ALA A 18 24.23 -18.39 12.22
C ALA A 18 25.68 -17.89 12.25
N HIS A 19 26.64 -18.81 12.17
CA HIS A 19 28.06 -18.47 12.00
C HIS A 19 28.35 -17.89 10.62
N LEU A 20 27.77 -18.52 9.59
CA LEU A 20 27.94 -18.15 8.19
C LEU A 20 26.60 -17.75 7.58
N ILE A 21 26.51 -16.53 7.08
CA ILE A 21 25.42 -16.08 6.22
C ILE A 21 25.92 -15.99 4.78
N ILE A 22 25.13 -16.54 3.85
CA ILE A 22 25.37 -16.39 2.42
C ILE A 22 24.19 -15.64 1.82
N VAL A 23 24.42 -14.41 1.36
CA VAL A 23 23.45 -13.63 0.58
C VAL A 23 23.67 -13.97 -0.88
N MET A 24 22.75 -14.74 -1.45
CA MET A 24 22.85 -15.23 -2.82
C MET A 24 22.04 -14.35 -3.77
N ASP A 25 22.76 -13.58 -4.58
CA ASP A 25 22.23 -12.51 -5.42
C ASP A 25 21.58 -11.38 -4.59
N THR A 26 21.68 -10.15 -5.09
CA THR A 26 21.19 -8.95 -4.37
C THR A 26 20.12 -8.22 -5.16
N GLN A 27 19.44 -8.94 -6.05
CA GLN A 27 18.41 -8.42 -6.92
C GLN A 27 17.13 -9.26 -6.82
N PHE A 28 16.01 -8.63 -7.14
CA PHE A 28 14.74 -9.32 -7.33
C PHE A 28 14.03 -8.78 -8.55
N TYR A 29 13.18 -9.61 -9.15
CA TYR A 29 12.37 -9.21 -10.28
C TYR A 29 11.14 -8.41 -9.82
N ASN A 30 10.99 -7.18 -10.34
CA ASN A 30 9.77 -6.39 -10.24
C ASN A 30 8.96 -6.52 -11.53
N GLY A 31 7.86 -7.28 -11.47
CA GLY A 31 7.00 -7.51 -12.62
C GLY A 31 6.19 -6.31 -13.08
N LYS A 32 6.09 -5.23 -12.28
CA LYS A 32 5.38 -4.00 -12.66
C LYS A 32 6.10 -3.27 -13.80
N ILE A 33 7.43 -3.18 -13.69
CA ILE A 33 8.30 -2.51 -14.65
C ILE A 33 9.12 -3.49 -15.51
N HIS A 34 8.95 -4.80 -15.29
CA HIS A 34 9.68 -5.87 -15.97
C HIS A 34 11.21 -5.77 -15.88
N ALA A 35 11.73 -5.36 -14.71
CA ALA A 35 13.15 -5.20 -14.46
C ALA A 35 13.59 -5.85 -13.15
N TYR A 36 14.89 -6.04 -12.99
CA TYR A 36 15.49 -6.43 -11.71
C TYR A 36 15.83 -5.18 -10.91
N GLU A 37 15.37 -5.14 -9.67
CA GLU A 37 15.66 -4.09 -8.70
C GLU A 37 16.62 -4.63 -7.63
N ASP A 38 17.52 -3.77 -7.17
CA ASP A 38 18.46 -4.14 -6.11
C ASP A 38 17.74 -4.23 -4.76
N TYR A 39 18.27 -5.04 -3.85
CA TYR A 39 17.79 -5.05 -2.47
C TYR A 39 18.06 -3.71 -1.80
N PRO A 40 17.11 -3.21 -0.99
CA PRO A 40 17.40 -2.11 -0.08
C PRO A 40 18.64 -2.45 0.75
N ILE A 41 19.59 -1.52 0.85
CA ILE A 41 20.83 -1.74 1.59
C ILE A 41 20.57 -2.11 3.06
N THR A 42 19.48 -1.59 3.64
CA THR A 42 19.02 -1.93 4.98
C THR A 42 18.66 -3.41 5.12
N ASP A 43 18.03 -4.01 4.10
CA ASP A 43 17.70 -5.44 4.11
C ASP A 43 18.97 -6.28 4.03
N VAL A 44 19.94 -5.86 3.21
CA VAL A 44 21.24 -6.53 3.10
C VAL A 44 22.02 -6.43 4.42
N LEU A 45 22.07 -5.26 5.04
CA LEU A 45 22.68 -5.07 6.37
C LEU A 45 22.01 -5.94 7.43
N GLN A 46 20.67 -6.05 7.40
CA GLN A 46 19.94 -6.93 8.29
C GLN A 46 20.30 -8.41 8.07
N MET A 47 20.43 -8.85 6.81
CA MET A 47 20.88 -10.21 6.48
C MET A 47 22.30 -10.46 6.99
N VAL A 48 23.23 -9.53 6.74
CA VAL A 48 24.61 -9.60 7.23
C VAL A 48 24.63 -9.69 8.77
N GLY A 49 23.81 -8.90 9.46
CA GLY A 49 23.68 -8.90 10.91
C GLY A 49 23.15 -10.19 11.53
N ARG A 50 22.61 -11.12 10.72
CA ARG A 50 22.25 -12.47 11.19
C ARG A 50 23.47 -13.38 11.38
N ALA A 51 24.62 -13.01 10.83
CA ALA A 51 25.90 -13.66 11.09
C ALA A 51 26.43 -13.19 12.46
N ASN A 52 25.79 -13.61 13.56
CA ASN A 52 26.14 -13.14 14.89
C ASN A 52 25.71 -14.12 15.99
N ARG A 53 26.66 -14.84 16.58
CA ARG A 53 26.44 -15.74 17.72
C ARG A 53 27.45 -15.44 18.84
N PRO A 54 27.26 -14.34 19.58
CA PRO A 54 28.30 -13.79 20.45
C PRO A 54 28.66 -14.67 21.66
N LEU A 55 27.82 -15.64 22.00
CA LEU A 55 28.06 -16.58 23.10
C LEU A 55 28.71 -17.90 22.66
N GLU A 56 28.79 -18.15 21.35
CA GLU A 56 29.19 -19.45 20.80
C GLU A 56 30.45 -19.36 19.94
N ASP A 57 30.58 -18.31 19.12
CA ASP A 57 31.65 -18.18 18.13
C ASP A 57 32.57 -16.99 18.42
N ASP A 58 33.87 -17.15 18.18
CA ASP A 58 34.86 -16.07 18.26
C ASP A 58 34.80 -15.11 17.06
N ASP A 59 34.32 -15.60 15.91
CA ASP A 59 34.16 -14.85 14.67
C ASP A 59 32.82 -15.15 13.98
N ALA A 60 32.45 -14.31 13.02
CA ALA A 60 31.30 -14.55 12.16
C ALA A 60 31.67 -14.22 10.71
N LYS A 61 31.03 -14.92 9.77
CA LYS A 61 31.37 -14.83 8.35
C LYS A 61 30.12 -14.49 7.54
N CYS A 62 30.30 -13.60 6.57
CA CYS A 62 29.27 -13.29 5.60
C CYS A 62 29.86 -13.35 4.19
N VAL A 63 29.19 -14.07 3.29
CA VAL A 63 29.51 -14.12 1.87
C VAL A 63 28.37 -13.47 1.10
N LEU A 64 28.64 -12.32 0.49
CA LEU A 64 27.67 -11.63 -0.35
C LEU A 64 28.03 -11.87 -1.82
N MET A 65 27.17 -12.62 -2.52
CA MET A 65 27.27 -12.87 -3.95
C MET A 65 26.37 -11.88 -4.68
N CYS A 66 26.95 -10.99 -5.49
CA CYS A 66 26.21 -10.00 -6.27
C CYS A 66 26.79 -9.83 -7.67
N GLN A 67 26.06 -9.14 -8.55
CA GLN A 67 26.56 -8.76 -9.87
C GLN A 67 27.80 -7.87 -9.76
N SER A 68 28.77 -8.03 -10.69
CA SER A 68 30.05 -7.29 -10.65
C SER A 68 29.90 -5.78 -10.56
N CYS A 69 28.87 -5.19 -11.19
CA CYS A 69 28.61 -3.75 -11.14
C CYS A 69 28.17 -3.23 -9.75
N LYS A 70 27.72 -4.11 -8.86
CA LYS A 70 27.27 -3.77 -7.49
C LYS A 70 28.33 -4.02 -6.43
N LYS A 71 29.43 -4.68 -6.79
CA LYS A 71 30.51 -5.04 -5.87
C LYS A 71 31.07 -3.84 -5.11
N ASP A 72 31.42 -2.78 -5.82
CA ASP A 72 32.05 -1.60 -5.21
C ASP A 72 31.07 -0.81 -4.33
N PHE A 73 29.79 -0.80 -4.70
CA PHE A 73 28.72 -0.24 -3.87
C PHE A 73 28.65 -0.94 -2.50
N PHE A 74 28.52 -2.28 -2.48
CA PHE A 74 28.47 -3.02 -1.22
C PHE A 74 29.79 -2.97 -0.45
N LYS A 75 30.93 -3.00 -1.14
CA LYS A 75 32.24 -2.85 -0.49
C LYS A 75 32.36 -1.53 0.28
N LYS A 76 31.79 -0.44 -0.25
CA LYS A 76 31.78 0.85 0.44
C LYS A 76 30.82 0.85 1.63
N PHE A 77 29.53 0.58 1.40
CA PHE A 77 28.48 0.78 2.41
C PHE A 77 28.36 -0.33 3.46
N LEU A 78 29.06 -1.46 3.31
CA LEU A 78 29.18 -2.45 4.39
C LEU A 78 30.33 -2.12 5.35
N ASN A 79 31.31 -1.33 4.93
CA ASN A 79 32.47 -0.94 5.77
C ASN A 79 32.34 0.48 6.34
N GLU A 80 31.65 1.37 5.63
CA GLU A 80 31.38 2.75 6.04
C GLU A 80 29.96 2.90 6.58
N SER A 81 29.76 3.89 7.45
CA SER A 81 28.42 4.26 7.93
C SER A 81 27.51 4.73 6.79
N LEU A 82 26.25 4.29 6.79
CA LEU A 82 25.28 4.63 5.76
C LEU A 82 24.79 6.09 5.91
N PRO A 83 24.84 6.93 4.85
CA PRO A 83 24.16 8.21 4.86
C PRO A 83 22.64 7.99 4.78
N VAL A 84 21.89 8.66 5.65
CA VAL A 84 20.42 8.60 5.70
C VAL A 84 19.86 9.96 5.31
N GLU A 85 19.01 9.97 4.29
CA GLU A 85 18.31 11.14 3.77
C GLU A 85 16.80 10.99 4.00
N SER A 86 16.09 12.12 4.13
CA SER A 86 14.63 12.13 4.17
C SER A 86 14.02 11.99 2.77
N HIS A 87 12.84 11.36 2.68
CA HIS A 87 11.95 11.31 1.51
C HIS A 87 10.55 11.90 1.80
N LEU A 88 10.44 12.71 2.86
CA LEU A 88 9.16 13.26 3.30
C LEU A 88 8.53 14.20 2.26
N ASP A 89 9.36 14.88 1.47
CA ASP A 89 8.96 15.73 0.34
C ASP A 89 8.10 15.01 -0.69
N HIS A 90 8.29 13.70 -0.88
CA HIS A 90 7.49 12.91 -1.82
C HIS A 90 6.18 12.38 -1.24
N ARG A 91 5.94 12.54 0.07
CA ARG A 91 4.79 11.94 0.79
C ARG A 91 4.10 12.96 1.70
N LEU A 92 4.25 14.24 1.41
CA LEU A 92 3.86 15.32 2.33
C LEU A 92 2.34 15.49 2.44
N HIS A 93 1.61 15.29 1.34
CA HIS A 93 0.16 15.53 1.24
C HIS A 93 -0.66 14.84 2.34
N ASP A 94 -0.41 13.55 2.59
CA ASP A 94 -1.17 12.79 3.59
C ASP A 94 -0.95 13.33 5.01
N HIS A 95 0.28 13.73 5.33
CA HIS A 95 0.63 14.32 6.62
C HIS A 95 -0.01 15.71 6.78
N PHE A 96 0.13 16.57 5.78
CA PHE A 96 -0.46 17.91 5.81
C PHE A 96 -1.97 17.85 5.94
N ASN A 97 -2.64 17.00 5.16
CA ASN A 97 -4.08 16.80 5.29
C ASN A 97 -4.47 16.35 6.70
N ALA A 98 -3.75 15.39 7.28
CA ALA A 98 -4.03 14.93 8.64
C ALA A 98 -3.82 16.04 9.70
N GLU A 99 -2.76 16.83 9.57
CA GLU A 99 -2.45 17.91 10.52
C GLU A 99 -3.36 19.13 10.38
N ILE A 100 -3.92 19.38 9.19
CA ILE A 100 -4.98 20.37 8.99
C ILE A 100 -6.28 19.89 9.65
N VAL A 101 -6.61 18.60 9.54
CA VAL A 101 -7.78 18.00 10.21
C VAL A 101 -7.65 18.07 11.74
N THR A 102 -6.44 17.90 12.29
CA THR A 102 -6.19 18.04 13.74
C THR A 102 -6.07 19.50 14.19
N LYS A 103 -6.10 20.46 13.26
CA LYS A 103 -5.85 21.89 13.51
C LYS A 103 -4.46 22.19 14.09
N THR A 104 -3.49 21.35 13.75
CA THR A 104 -2.07 21.65 14.03
C THR A 104 -1.51 22.61 12.97
N ILE A 105 -2.03 22.52 11.75
CA ILE A 105 -1.78 23.48 10.67
C ILE A 105 -3.10 24.21 10.41
N GLU A 106 -3.22 25.47 10.83
CA GLU A 106 -4.43 26.28 10.57
C GLU A 106 -4.24 27.24 9.38
N ASN A 107 -2.98 27.53 9.00
CA ASN A 107 -2.65 28.42 7.89
C ASN A 107 -1.32 28.01 7.22
N LYS A 108 -0.97 28.66 6.11
CA LYS A 108 0.29 28.41 5.37
C LYS A 108 1.55 28.64 6.19
N GLN A 109 1.55 29.57 7.16
CA GLN A 109 2.69 29.82 8.02
C GLN A 109 2.93 28.64 8.98
N ASP A 110 1.86 28.12 9.58
CA ASP A 110 1.94 26.93 10.44
C ASP A 110 2.48 25.71 9.67
N ALA A 111 2.16 25.59 8.38
CA ALA A 111 2.67 24.52 7.53
C ALA A 111 4.20 24.62 7.32
N VAL A 112 4.72 25.83 7.09
CA VAL A 112 6.17 26.08 7.03
C VAL A 112 6.80 25.77 8.39
N ASP A 113 6.19 26.23 9.48
CA ASP A 113 6.67 26.00 10.83
C ASP A 113 6.70 24.49 11.15
N TYR A 114 5.66 23.74 10.79
CA TYR A 114 5.59 22.29 10.91
C TYR A 114 6.78 21.60 10.22
N LEU A 115 7.11 22.01 8.98
CA LEU A 115 8.26 21.47 8.28
C LEU A 115 9.58 21.69 9.02
N THR A 116 9.74 22.78 9.78
CA THR A 116 10.98 23.04 10.55
C THR A 116 11.26 21.98 11.63
N TRP A 117 10.22 21.25 12.09
CA TRP A 117 10.34 20.16 13.07
C TRP A 117 10.79 18.83 12.47
N THR A 118 10.87 18.74 11.15
CA THR A 118 11.10 17.48 10.46
C THR A 118 12.58 17.17 10.22
N PHE A 119 12.88 15.90 9.92
CA PHE A 119 14.23 15.49 9.52
C PHE A 119 14.65 16.09 8.17
N ILE A 120 13.71 16.30 7.23
CA ILE A 120 14.03 16.93 5.94
C ILE A 120 14.60 18.34 6.13
N TYR A 121 14.04 19.15 7.04
CA TYR A 121 14.57 20.48 7.34
C TYR A 121 16.04 20.45 7.79
N ARG A 122 16.42 19.44 8.59
CA ARG A 122 17.80 19.23 9.02
C ARG A 122 18.72 18.82 7.87
N ARG A 123 18.21 18.10 6.87
CA ARG A 123 18.99 17.56 5.74
C ARG A 123 19.11 18.52 4.55
N LEU A 124 18.14 19.42 4.34
CA LEU A 124 18.15 20.40 3.24
C LEU A 124 19.47 21.20 3.14
N THR A 125 20.02 21.61 4.28
CA THR A 125 21.29 22.37 4.31
C THR A 125 22.54 21.50 4.21
N GLN A 126 22.43 20.19 4.48
CA GLN A 126 23.55 19.26 4.50
C GLN A 126 23.80 18.62 3.13
N ASN A 127 22.73 18.39 2.36
CA ASN A 127 22.80 17.81 1.03
C ASN A 127 21.76 18.44 0.09
N PRO A 128 21.89 19.73 -0.24
CA PRO A 128 20.86 20.50 -0.96
C PRO A 128 20.52 19.92 -2.34
N ASN A 129 21.53 19.45 -3.08
CA ASN A 129 21.34 18.89 -4.41
C ASN A 129 20.46 17.64 -4.44
N TYR A 130 20.43 16.87 -3.35
CA TYR A 130 19.56 15.70 -3.23
C TYR A 130 18.08 16.09 -3.25
N TYR A 131 17.75 17.25 -2.68
CA TYR A 131 16.41 17.82 -2.60
C TYR A 131 16.12 18.83 -3.73
N ASN A 132 16.95 18.85 -4.79
CA ASN A 132 16.89 19.83 -5.87
C ASN A 132 17.00 21.29 -5.42
N LEU A 133 17.62 21.54 -4.26
CA LEU A 133 17.85 22.88 -3.73
C LEU A 133 19.14 23.48 -4.33
N GLN A 134 19.04 24.70 -4.87
CA GLN A 134 20.15 25.35 -5.59
C GLN A 134 21.18 26.04 -4.67
N GLY A 135 20.87 26.22 -3.39
CA GLY A 135 21.75 26.92 -2.45
C GLY A 135 21.33 26.73 -1.00
N ILE A 136 22.22 27.06 -0.07
CA ILE A 136 22.04 26.84 1.38
C ILE A 136 21.79 28.13 2.16
N THR A 137 21.58 29.26 1.48
CA THR A 137 21.29 30.52 2.20
C THR A 137 19.87 30.47 2.78
N HIS A 138 19.62 31.27 3.82
CA HIS A 138 18.28 31.38 4.41
C HIS A 138 17.19 31.66 3.38
N ARG A 139 17.49 32.47 2.35
CA ARG A 139 16.57 32.76 1.26
C ARG A 139 16.24 31.51 0.44
N HIS A 140 17.24 30.77 -0.02
CA HIS A 140 16.99 29.54 -0.80
C HIS A 140 16.17 28.52 -0.01
N LEU A 141 16.47 28.34 1.27
CA LEU A 141 15.74 27.41 2.13
C LEU A 141 14.29 27.87 2.34
N SER A 142 14.08 29.16 2.64
CA SER A 142 12.74 29.72 2.80
C SER A 142 11.92 29.60 1.52
N ASP A 143 12.49 30.00 0.38
CA ASP A 143 11.81 29.96 -0.93
C ASP A 143 11.40 28.52 -1.27
N HIS A 144 12.28 27.54 -1.02
CA HIS A 144 11.99 26.13 -1.28
C HIS A 144 10.91 25.55 -0.36
N LEU A 145 10.94 25.87 0.94
CA LEU A 145 9.91 25.41 1.88
C LEU A 145 8.56 26.04 1.54
N SER A 146 8.53 27.33 1.20
CA SER A 146 7.33 28.02 0.76
C SER A 146 6.77 27.39 -0.51
N GLU A 147 7.60 27.10 -1.52
CA GLU A 147 7.18 26.41 -2.75
C GLU A 147 6.64 25.00 -2.45
N LEU A 148 7.30 24.25 -1.56
CA LEU A 148 6.86 22.90 -1.18
C LEU A 148 5.49 22.91 -0.49
N VAL A 149 5.29 23.84 0.45
CA VAL A 149 4.00 24.04 1.13
C VAL A 149 2.92 24.45 0.14
N GLU A 150 3.21 25.44 -0.72
CA GLU A 150 2.25 25.96 -1.70
C GLU A 150 1.79 24.86 -2.65
N ASN A 151 2.72 24.12 -3.26
CA ASN A 151 2.40 23.02 -4.16
C ASN A 151 1.56 21.93 -3.46
N THR A 152 1.95 21.55 -2.24
CA THR A 152 1.24 20.50 -1.49
C THR A 152 -0.19 20.91 -1.13
N LEU A 153 -0.37 22.16 -0.67
CA LEU A 153 -1.69 22.67 -0.31
C LEU A 153 -2.58 22.89 -1.54
N GLN A 154 -2.02 23.37 -2.65
CA GLN A 154 -2.75 23.49 -3.92
C GLN A 154 -3.22 22.14 -4.45
N ASP A 155 -2.37 21.11 -4.39
CA ASP A 155 -2.76 19.75 -4.76
C ASP A 155 -3.89 19.21 -3.87
N LEU A 156 -3.79 19.41 -2.55
CA LEU A 156 -4.83 18.98 -1.59
C LEU A 156 -6.15 19.73 -1.79
N GLU A 157 -6.09 21.02 -2.12
CA GLU A 157 -7.26 21.83 -2.45
C GLU A 157 -7.89 21.37 -3.78
N HIS A 158 -7.07 21.07 -4.79
CA HIS A 158 -7.55 20.52 -6.06
C HIS A 158 -8.30 19.20 -5.87
N SER A 159 -7.77 18.32 -5.03
CA SER A 159 -8.42 17.07 -4.63
C SER A 159 -9.60 17.26 -3.67
N LYS A 160 -9.98 18.50 -3.33
CA LYS A 160 -11.06 18.89 -2.41
C LYS A 160 -10.92 18.27 -1.01
N CYS A 161 -9.69 18.03 -0.58
CA CYS A 161 -9.40 17.57 0.78
C CYS A 161 -9.39 18.71 1.78
N ILE A 162 -8.96 19.89 1.34
CA ILE A 162 -8.93 21.13 2.13
C ILE A 162 -9.53 22.28 1.30
N SER A 163 -9.81 23.41 1.95
CA SER A 163 -10.11 24.69 1.32
C SER A 163 -9.17 25.76 1.86
N ILE A 164 -8.69 26.63 0.97
CA ILE A 164 -7.84 27.77 1.34
C ILE A 164 -8.68 29.05 1.31
N GLU A 165 -8.84 29.70 2.46
CA GLU A 165 -9.54 30.98 2.61
C GLU A 165 -8.53 32.14 2.71
N ASP A 166 -8.89 33.30 2.14
CA ASP A 166 -8.05 34.52 2.13
C ASP A 166 -6.59 34.29 1.67
N GLU A 167 -6.38 33.31 0.79
CA GLU A 167 -5.07 32.83 0.28
C GLU A 167 -4.10 32.32 1.36
N MET A 168 -4.54 32.19 2.63
CA MET A 168 -3.67 31.88 3.77
C MET A 168 -4.22 30.80 4.70
N ASP A 169 -5.49 30.88 5.09
CA ASP A 169 -6.08 30.01 6.11
C ASP A 169 -6.51 28.68 5.49
N CYS A 170 -6.22 27.57 6.16
CA CYS A 170 -6.46 26.22 5.67
C CYS A 170 -7.53 25.53 6.52
N LEU A 171 -8.64 25.12 5.89
CA LEU A 171 -9.72 24.41 6.56
C LEU A 171 -9.89 23.00 5.99
N PRO A 172 -10.11 21.98 6.85
CA PRO A 172 -10.36 20.62 6.37
C PRO A 172 -11.76 20.51 5.74
N LEU A 173 -11.85 19.82 4.60
CA LEU A 173 -13.12 19.46 3.96
C LEU A 173 -13.49 18.00 4.24
N ASN A 174 -14.71 17.61 3.84
CA ASN A 174 -15.25 16.27 4.07
C ASN A 174 -14.31 15.15 3.57
N LEU A 175 -13.74 15.28 2.36
CA LEU A 175 -12.82 14.27 1.83
C LEU A 175 -11.52 14.18 2.65
N GLY A 176 -10.96 15.32 3.06
CA GLY A 176 -9.75 15.35 3.88
C GLY A 176 -9.97 14.71 5.26
N MET A 177 -11.13 14.97 5.87
CA MET A 177 -11.55 14.32 7.12
C MET A 177 -11.67 12.80 6.97
N ILE A 178 -12.28 12.30 5.88
CA ILE A 178 -12.38 10.85 5.62
C ILE A 178 -10.99 10.24 5.42
N ALA A 179 -10.12 10.88 4.62
CA ALA A 179 -8.77 10.41 4.36
C ALA A 179 -7.95 10.28 5.66
N ALA A 180 -7.98 11.32 6.50
CA ALA A 180 -7.29 11.35 7.78
C ALA A 180 -7.86 10.31 8.77
N TYR A 181 -9.18 10.17 8.83
CA TYR A 181 -9.84 9.26 9.77
C TYR A 181 -9.51 7.78 9.52
N TYR A 182 -9.50 7.35 8.25
CA TYR A 182 -9.23 5.96 7.89
C TYR A 182 -7.76 5.67 7.53
N TYR A 183 -6.90 6.70 7.58
CA TYR A 183 -5.51 6.62 7.17
C TYR A 183 -5.35 6.08 5.73
N ILE A 184 -6.02 6.77 4.81
CA ILE A 184 -6.07 6.49 3.37
C ILE A 184 -5.34 7.59 2.63
N ASN A 185 -4.60 7.23 1.59
CA ASN A 185 -3.87 8.19 0.77
C ASN A 185 -4.83 9.16 0.06
N TYR A 186 -4.52 10.46 0.04
CA TYR A 186 -5.40 11.49 -0.50
C TYR A 186 -5.80 11.23 -1.97
N THR A 187 -4.90 10.71 -2.80
CA THR A 187 -5.17 10.36 -4.20
C THR A 187 -6.21 9.24 -4.34
N THR A 188 -6.31 8.36 -3.34
CA THR A 188 -7.33 7.29 -3.32
C THR A 188 -8.71 7.87 -3.03
N ILE A 189 -8.80 8.82 -2.09
CA ILE A 189 -10.06 9.50 -1.81
C ILE A 189 -10.48 10.40 -2.97
N GLU A 190 -9.54 11.06 -3.63
CA GLU A 190 -9.80 11.79 -4.88
C GLU A 190 -10.36 10.85 -5.96
N LEU A 191 -9.71 9.71 -6.19
CA LEU A 191 -10.19 8.68 -7.11
C LEU A 191 -11.61 8.24 -6.76
N PHE A 192 -11.90 8.01 -5.48
CA PHE A 192 -13.25 7.64 -5.03
C PHE A 192 -14.26 8.73 -5.33
N SER A 193 -13.94 9.99 -5.04
CA SER A 193 -14.81 11.14 -5.30
C SER A 193 -15.14 11.30 -6.78
N LEU A 194 -14.16 11.09 -7.67
CA LEU A 194 -14.34 11.21 -9.12
C LEU A 194 -15.02 9.99 -9.76
N SER A 195 -14.80 8.79 -9.22
CA SER A 195 -15.26 7.54 -9.84
C SER A 195 -16.62 7.07 -9.33
N LEU A 196 -16.93 7.33 -8.06
CA LEU A 196 -18.21 6.95 -7.47
C LEU A 196 -19.33 7.86 -7.99
N ASN A 197 -20.46 7.25 -8.33
CA ASN A 197 -21.67 7.95 -8.76
C ASN A 197 -22.93 7.27 -8.21
N ASN A 198 -24.08 7.94 -8.34
CA ASN A 198 -25.38 7.46 -7.84
C ASN A 198 -25.88 6.12 -8.43
N LYS A 199 -25.26 5.61 -9.50
CA LYS A 199 -25.60 4.33 -10.15
C LYS A 199 -24.56 3.24 -9.89
N THR A 200 -23.52 3.52 -9.10
CA THR A 200 -22.45 2.57 -8.82
C THR A 200 -23.00 1.37 -8.06
N LYS A 201 -22.62 0.17 -8.49
CA LYS A 201 -23.02 -1.11 -7.89
C LYS A 201 -21.78 -1.87 -7.42
N ILE A 202 -21.98 -3.00 -6.73
CA ILE A 202 -20.92 -3.89 -6.21
C ILE A 202 -19.80 -4.15 -7.23
N ARG A 203 -20.13 -4.41 -8.50
CA ARG A 203 -19.13 -4.61 -9.54
C ARG A 203 -18.22 -3.39 -9.75
N GLY A 204 -18.80 -2.19 -9.85
CA GLY A 204 -18.05 -0.95 -9.98
C GLY A 204 -17.27 -0.62 -8.71
N LEU A 205 -17.85 -0.88 -7.53
CA LEU A 205 -17.15 -0.72 -6.25
C LEU A 205 -15.88 -1.58 -6.18
N LEU A 206 -15.95 -2.84 -6.60
CA LEU A 206 -14.77 -3.71 -6.67
C LEU A 206 -13.69 -3.14 -7.59
N GLU A 207 -14.07 -2.63 -8.76
CA GLU A 207 -13.12 -2.01 -9.71
C GLU A 207 -12.48 -0.73 -9.11
N ILE A 208 -13.27 0.13 -8.46
CA ILE A 208 -12.81 1.39 -7.85
C ILE A 208 -11.90 1.11 -6.65
N ILE A 209 -12.30 0.24 -5.71
CA ILE A 209 -11.50 -0.10 -4.52
C ILE A 209 -10.19 -0.78 -4.91
N SER A 210 -10.19 -1.64 -5.93
CA SER A 210 -8.96 -2.29 -6.40
C SER A 210 -7.95 -1.30 -6.98
N SER A 211 -8.42 -0.14 -7.43
CA SER A 211 -7.61 0.94 -8.00
C SER A 211 -7.01 1.88 -6.95
N ALA A 212 -7.22 1.60 -5.66
CA ALA A 212 -6.66 2.38 -4.55
C ALA A 212 -5.12 2.33 -4.51
N ALA A 213 -4.49 3.46 -4.16
CA ALA A 213 -3.03 3.62 -4.13
C ALA A 213 -2.37 2.69 -3.09
N GLU A 214 -3.08 2.32 -2.03
CA GLU A 214 -2.60 1.38 -1.00
C GLU A 214 -2.27 -0.01 -1.58
N TYR A 215 -2.86 -0.35 -2.72
CA TYR A 215 -2.66 -1.60 -3.42
C TYR A 215 -1.55 -1.54 -4.47
N GLU A 216 -1.00 -0.37 -4.75
CA GLU A 216 0.19 -0.25 -5.59
C GLU A 216 1.37 -1.04 -4.99
N ALA A 217 1.44 -1.20 -3.67
CA ALA A 217 2.47 -1.98 -2.98
C ALA A 217 2.40 -3.50 -3.26
N VAL A 218 1.28 -4.03 -3.77
CA VAL A 218 1.13 -5.46 -4.03
C VAL A 218 2.18 -5.91 -5.08
N PRO A 219 2.97 -6.97 -4.82
CA PRO A 219 4.04 -7.37 -5.72
C PRO A 219 3.49 -8.02 -6.99
N VAL A 220 4.22 -7.91 -8.09
CA VAL A 220 3.98 -8.69 -9.32
C VAL A 220 5.23 -9.52 -9.57
N ARG A 221 5.08 -10.84 -9.53
CA ARG A 221 6.17 -11.81 -9.62
C ARG A 221 6.41 -12.24 -11.06
N HIS A 222 7.52 -12.92 -11.29
CA HIS A 222 7.89 -13.44 -12.60
C HIS A 222 6.85 -14.44 -13.11
N ARG A 223 6.41 -14.32 -14.38
CA ARG A 223 5.41 -15.20 -15.04
C ARG A 223 4.05 -15.25 -14.34
N GLU A 224 3.74 -14.26 -13.50
CA GLU A 224 2.45 -14.20 -12.82
C GLU A 224 1.30 -13.81 -13.77
N ASP A 225 1.62 -13.15 -14.88
CA ASP A 225 0.68 -12.71 -15.91
C ASP A 225 -0.17 -13.86 -16.49
N GLN A 226 0.44 -15.01 -16.75
CA GLN A 226 -0.27 -16.19 -17.27
C GLN A 226 -1.20 -16.80 -16.22
N LEU A 227 -0.76 -16.83 -14.96
CA LEU A 227 -1.56 -17.32 -13.84
C LEU A 227 -2.79 -16.44 -13.61
N LEU A 228 -2.60 -15.11 -13.60
CA LEU A 228 -3.70 -14.16 -13.44
C LEU A 228 -4.67 -14.19 -14.62
N ARG A 229 -4.17 -14.40 -15.86
CA ARG A 229 -5.02 -14.61 -17.04
C ARG A 229 -5.88 -15.87 -16.90
N SER A 230 -5.30 -16.97 -16.43
CA SER A 230 -6.05 -18.21 -16.17
C SER A 230 -7.04 -18.07 -15.01
N LEU A 231 -6.75 -17.23 -14.01
CA LEU A 231 -7.68 -16.94 -12.92
C LEU A 231 -8.88 -16.14 -13.43
N ALA A 232 -8.63 -15.11 -14.25
CA ALA A 232 -9.67 -14.24 -14.81
C ALA A 232 -10.74 -14.99 -15.64
N THR A 233 -10.40 -16.10 -16.28
CA THR A 233 -11.39 -16.91 -17.04
C THR A 233 -12.41 -17.59 -16.12
N ARG A 234 -12.04 -17.89 -14.87
CA ARG A 234 -12.88 -18.60 -13.88
C ARG A 234 -13.74 -17.67 -13.02
N LEU A 235 -13.44 -16.37 -13.01
CA LEU A 235 -14.12 -15.41 -12.14
C LEU A 235 -15.43 -14.86 -12.73
N PRO A 236 -16.42 -14.49 -11.88
CA PRO A 236 -17.73 -14.03 -12.32
C PRO A 236 -17.70 -12.72 -13.09
N ASN A 237 -16.94 -11.72 -12.62
CA ASN A 237 -16.87 -10.41 -13.26
C ASN A 237 -15.63 -10.34 -14.16
N LYS A 238 -15.86 -10.38 -15.48
CA LYS A 238 -14.81 -10.11 -16.47
C LYS A 238 -14.36 -8.67 -16.37
N LEU A 239 -13.04 -8.45 -16.35
CA LEU A 239 -12.46 -7.12 -16.35
C LEU A 239 -12.83 -6.38 -17.65
N ALA A 240 -13.07 -5.07 -17.55
CA ALA A 240 -13.35 -4.25 -18.71
C ALA A 240 -12.09 -4.06 -19.59
N GLY A 241 -12.28 -3.97 -20.91
CA GLY A 241 -11.20 -3.70 -21.86
C GLY A 241 -10.17 -4.82 -21.98
N SER A 242 -8.92 -4.44 -22.29
CA SER A 242 -7.77 -5.34 -22.38
C SER A 242 -6.92 -5.21 -21.11
N PRO A 243 -7.14 -6.05 -20.08
CA PRO A 243 -6.47 -5.91 -18.80
C PRO A 243 -4.97 -6.21 -18.94
N ARG A 244 -4.16 -5.35 -18.33
CA ARG A 244 -2.71 -5.54 -18.20
C ARG A 244 -2.44 -6.36 -16.94
N TYR A 245 -2.03 -7.62 -17.09
CA TYR A 245 -1.83 -8.52 -15.96
C TYR A 245 -0.54 -8.28 -15.15
N ASN A 246 0.28 -7.32 -15.58
CA ASN A 246 1.39 -6.79 -14.81
C ASN A 246 1.00 -5.58 -13.94
N ASP A 247 -0.26 -5.15 -13.99
CA ASP A 247 -0.82 -4.07 -13.19
C ASP A 247 -1.27 -4.61 -11.81
N PRO A 248 -0.77 -4.06 -10.68
CA PRO A 248 -1.16 -4.52 -9.36
C PRO A 248 -2.66 -4.35 -9.07
N HIS A 249 -3.32 -3.31 -9.62
CA HIS A 249 -4.75 -3.07 -9.41
C HIS A 249 -5.62 -4.14 -10.07
N VAL A 250 -5.20 -4.59 -11.27
CA VAL A 250 -5.83 -5.74 -11.96
C VAL A 250 -5.70 -7.00 -11.13
N LYS A 251 -4.49 -7.27 -10.59
CA LYS A 251 -4.26 -8.40 -9.70
C LYS A 251 -5.14 -8.34 -8.47
N VAL A 252 -5.22 -7.19 -7.80
CA VAL A 252 -6.06 -6.99 -6.60
C VAL A 252 -7.52 -7.28 -6.88
N ASN A 253 -8.05 -6.79 -8.00
CA ASN A 253 -9.43 -7.05 -8.40
C ASN A 253 -9.69 -8.56 -8.55
N LEU A 254 -8.80 -9.27 -9.26
CA LEU A 254 -8.92 -10.71 -9.45
C LEU A 254 -8.85 -11.47 -8.12
N LEU A 255 -7.96 -11.08 -7.21
CA LEU A 255 -7.80 -11.71 -5.91
C LEU A 255 -8.99 -11.45 -4.98
N LEU A 256 -9.55 -10.23 -4.97
CA LEU A 256 -10.80 -9.94 -4.25
C LEU A 256 -11.94 -10.80 -4.77
N GLN A 257 -12.11 -10.91 -6.09
CA GLN A 257 -13.14 -11.78 -6.66
C GLN A 257 -12.91 -13.27 -6.34
N ALA A 258 -11.65 -13.71 -6.30
CA ALA A 258 -11.30 -15.08 -5.94
C ALA A 258 -11.61 -15.39 -4.48
N HIS A 259 -11.34 -14.44 -3.58
CA HIS A 259 -11.72 -14.50 -2.16
C HIS A 259 -13.24 -14.60 -1.98
N LEU A 260 -14.01 -13.72 -2.62
CA LEU A 260 -15.48 -13.76 -2.59
C LEU A 260 -16.05 -15.08 -3.15
N SER A 261 -15.33 -15.71 -4.08
CA SER A 261 -15.69 -16.99 -4.66
C SER A 261 -15.18 -18.20 -3.86
N ARG A 262 -14.41 -17.99 -2.77
CA ARG A 262 -13.69 -19.03 -2.01
C ARG A 262 -12.85 -19.97 -2.88
N LEU A 263 -12.24 -19.43 -3.95
CA LEU A 263 -11.35 -20.22 -4.79
C LEU A 263 -10.05 -20.52 -4.03
N GLN A 264 -9.61 -21.77 -4.09
CA GLN A 264 -8.29 -22.15 -3.58
C GLN A 264 -7.21 -21.61 -4.50
N LEU A 265 -6.31 -20.81 -3.94
CA LEU A 265 -5.18 -20.21 -4.61
C LEU A 265 -3.87 -20.85 -4.12
N GLY A 266 -2.80 -20.70 -4.91
CA GLY A 266 -1.45 -21.06 -4.43
C GLY A 266 -1.04 -20.17 -3.25
N ALA A 267 -0.16 -20.69 -2.39
CA ALA A 267 0.23 -20.02 -1.14
C ALA A 267 0.72 -18.57 -1.33
N GLU A 268 1.43 -18.28 -2.42
CA GLU A 268 1.91 -16.91 -2.71
C GLU A 268 0.75 -15.93 -2.98
N LEU A 269 -0.19 -16.30 -3.85
CA LEU A 269 -1.38 -15.47 -4.14
C LEU A 269 -2.31 -15.37 -2.93
N GLN A 270 -2.36 -16.42 -2.11
CA GLN A 270 -3.11 -16.40 -0.85
C GLN A 270 -2.51 -15.39 0.13
N GLY A 271 -1.19 -15.37 0.30
CA GLY A 271 -0.51 -14.36 1.10
C GLY A 271 -0.74 -12.94 0.59
N ASP A 272 -0.75 -12.73 -0.73
CA ASP A 272 -1.11 -11.43 -1.29
C ASP A 272 -2.58 -11.07 -1.03
N THR A 273 -3.48 -12.05 -1.08
CA THR A 273 -4.91 -11.87 -0.76
C THR A 273 -5.09 -11.42 0.69
N GLU A 274 -4.38 -12.02 1.64
CA GLU A 274 -4.39 -11.62 3.05
C GLU A 274 -3.91 -10.17 3.24
N MET A 275 -2.84 -9.78 2.54
CA MET A 275 -2.35 -8.40 2.55
C MET A 275 -3.40 -7.42 2.00
N ILE A 276 -4.12 -7.80 0.94
CA ILE A 276 -5.19 -6.99 0.35
C ILE A 276 -6.34 -6.83 1.33
N LEU A 277 -6.79 -7.94 1.93
CA LEU A 277 -7.90 -7.97 2.89
C LEU A 277 -7.60 -7.16 4.15
N GLY A 278 -6.35 -7.15 4.61
CA GLY A 278 -5.90 -6.34 5.74
C GLY A 278 -6.14 -4.84 5.56
N LYS A 279 -6.26 -4.35 4.32
CA LYS A 279 -6.58 -2.95 4.01
C LYS A 279 -7.99 -2.74 3.45
N ALA A 280 -8.71 -3.81 3.09
CA ALA A 280 -9.95 -3.71 2.32
C ALA A 280 -11.09 -3.04 3.10
N ILE A 281 -11.26 -3.38 4.38
CA ILE A 281 -12.40 -2.91 5.17
C ILE A 281 -12.39 -1.38 5.33
N ARG A 282 -11.24 -0.79 5.66
CA ARG A 282 -11.11 0.68 5.78
C ARG A 282 -11.39 1.40 4.45
N LEU A 283 -10.95 0.85 3.32
CA LEU A 283 -11.25 1.41 2.00
C LEU A 283 -12.74 1.34 1.65
N ILE A 284 -13.40 0.24 2.00
CA ILE A 284 -14.84 0.07 1.80
C ILE A 284 -15.63 1.04 2.70
N GLN A 285 -15.22 1.21 3.96
CA GLN A 285 -15.82 2.18 4.88
C GLN A 285 -15.67 3.62 4.39
N ALA A 286 -14.50 3.99 3.86
CA ALA A 286 -14.32 5.29 3.24
C ALA A 286 -15.23 5.49 2.00
N CYS A 287 -15.43 4.46 1.18
CA CYS A 287 -16.45 4.52 0.11
C CYS A 287 -17.86 4.76 0.68
N VAL A 288 -18.24 4.11 1.78
CA VAL A 288 -19.54 4.35 2.44
C VAL A 288 -19.69 5.82 2.85
N ASP A 289 -18.66 6.41 3.44
CA ASP A 289 -18.70 7.80 3.92
C ASP A 289 -18.69 8.83 2.78
N VAL A 290 -17.95 8.57 1.70
CA VAL A 290 -18.00 9.40 0.49
C VAL A 290 -19.38 9.33 -0.16
N LEU A 291 -19.98 8.14 -0.27
CA LEU A 291 -21.29 7.94 -0.90
C LEU A 291 -22.43 8.54 -0.07
N SER A 292 -22.36 8.41 1.26
CA SER A 292 -23.35 8.97 2.18
C SER A 292 -23.27 10.49 2.22
N SER A 293 -22.07 11.08 2.22
CA SER A 293 -21.86 12.53 2.13
C SER A 293 -22.42 13.12 0.82
N ASN A 294 -22.39 12.38 -0.28
CA ASN A 294 -23.01 12.75 -1.55
C ASN A 294 -24.53 12.46 -1.64
N GLY A 295 -25.13 11.85 -0.61
CA GLY A 295 -26.57 11.54 -0.57
C GLY A 295 -27.02 10.38 -1.46
N TRP A 296 -26.12 9.45 -1.81
CA TRP A 296 -26.44 8.32 -2.70
C TRP A 296 -26.69 7.03 -1.91
N LEU A 297 -27.97 6.81 -1.55
CA LEU A 297 -28.38 5.67 -0.72
C LEU A 297 -28.04 4.31 -1.32
N SER A 298 -28.40 4.04 -2.58
CA SER A 298 -28.23 2.71 -3.18
C SER A 298 -26.76 2.26 -3.27
N PRO A 299 -25.83 3.09 -3.76
CA PRO A 299 -24.40 2.75 -3.71
C PRO A 299 -23.86 2.61 -2.28
N ALA A 300 -24.29 3.46 -1.33
CA ALA A 300 -23.83 3.37 0.06
C ALA A 300 -24.22 2.04 0.70
N VAL A 301 -25.47 1.59 0.52
CA VAL A 301 -25.93 0.27 0.97
C VAL A 301 -25.15 -0.85 0.27
N ALA A 302 -24.90 -0.72 -1.04
CA ALA A 302 -24.09 -1.71 -1.77
C ALA A 302 -22.63 -1.79 -1.26
N ALA A 303 -22.05 -0.67 -0.78
CA ALA A 303 -20.73 -0.67 -0.16
C ALA A 303 -20.76 -1.32 1.23
N MET A 304 -21.82 -1.12 2.02
CA MET A 304 -22.02 -1.85 3.28
C MET A 304 -22.18 -3.36 3.05
N GLU A 305 -22.95 -3.76 2.03
CA GLU A 305 -23.06 -5.16 1.61
C GLU A 305 -21.69 -5.70 1.18
N LEU A 306 -20.89 -4.93 0.44
CA LEU A 306 -19.54 -5.33 0.05
C LEU A 306 -18.63 -5.55 1.27
N ALA A 307 -18.73 -4.73 2.32
CA ALA A 307 -17.99 -4.94 3.56
C ALA A 307 -18.34 -6.30 4.21
N GLN A 308 -19.64 -6.64 4.24
CA GLN A 308 -20.12 -7.93 4.75
C GLN A 308 -19.64 -9.09 3.86
N MET A 309 -19.74 -8.95 2.54
CA MET A 309 -19.27 -9.92 1.56
C MET A 309 -17.78 -10.23 1.71
N VAL A 310 -16.94 -9.20 1.89
CA VAL A 310 -15.49 -9.35 2.08
C VAL A 310 -15.20 -10.05 3.41
N THR A 311 -15.91 -9.68 4.48
CA THR A 311 -15.77 -10.30 5.81
C THR A 311 -16.12 -11.78 5.79
N GLN A 312 -17.22 -12.15 5.11
CA GLN A 312 -17.74 -13.52 5.08
C GLN A 312 -17.24 -14.35 3.88
N ALA A 313 -16.40 -13.76 3.01
CA ALA A 313 -15.88 -14.38 1.80
C ALA A 313 -16.99 -15.02 0.94
N MET A 314 -18.01 -14.23 0.57
CA MET A 314 -19.15 -14.71 -0.22
C MET A 314 -19.72 -13.62 -1.13
N TRP A 315 -20.39 -14.03 -2.20
CA TRP A 315 -21.09 -13.10 -3.09
C TRP A 315 -22.47 -12.71 -2.54
N SER A 316 -22.99 -11.54 -2.94
CA SER A 316 -24.31 -11.05 -2.49
C SER A 316 -25.49 -11.94 -2.87
N LYS A 317 -25.33 -12.81 -3.87
CA LYS A 317 -26.37 -13.75 -4.32
C LYS A 317 -26.19 -15.17 -3.75
N ASP A 318 -25.17 -15.40 -2.94
CA ASP A 318 -24.97 -16.69 -2.29
C ASP A 318 -25.97 -16.88 -1.12
N SER A 319 -26.22 -18.13 -0.74
CA SER A 319 -27.01 -18.43 0.46
C SER A 319 -26.31 -17.92 1.73
N TYR A 320 -27.06 -17.27 2.62
CA TYR A 320 -26.57 -16.78 3.92
C TYR A 320 -26.05 -17.91 4.82
N LEU A 321 -26.53 -19.14 4.63
CA LEU A 321 -26.04 -20.32 5.37
C LEU A 321 -24.55 -20.62 5.13
N LYS A 322 -23.98 -20.12 4.02
CA LYS A 322 -22.56 -20.26 3.67
C LYS A 322 -21.61 -19.56 4.67
N GLN A 323 -22.14 -18.68 5.53
CA GLN A 323 -21.39 -18.03 6.61
C GLN A 323 -21.01 -19.02 7.71
N LEU A 324 -21.79 -20.09 7.90
CA LEU A 324 -21.52 -21.07 8.95
C LEU A 324 -20.27 -21.90 8.63
N PRO A 325 -19.38 -22.14 9.60
CA PRO A 325 -18.23 -23.02 9.42
C PRO A 325 -18.67 -24.43 9.00
N HIS A 326 -17.90 -25.06 8.10
CA HIS A 326 -18.14 -26.41 7.59
C HIS A 326 -19.45 -26.62 6.80
N PHE A 327 -20.16 -25.57 6.40
CA PHE A 327 -21.30 -25.67 5.47
C PHE A 327 -20.83 -25.80 4.01
N THR A 328 -20.97 -27.00 3.44
CA THR A 328 -20.68 -27.27 2.04
C THR A 328 -21.88 -26.95 1.14
N THR A 329 -21.65 -26.86 -0.18
CA THR A 329 -22.70 -26.65 -1.18
C THR A 329 -23.79 -27.73 -1.13
N ASP A 330 -23.43 -28.96 -0.79
CA ASP A 330 -24.37 -30.07 -0.67
C ASP A 330 -25.29 -29.94 0.55
N ILE A 331 -24.77 -29.42 1.67
CA ILE A 331 -25.57 -29.14 2.87
C ILE A 331 -26.55 -28.00 2.58
N ILE A 332 -26.06 -26.92 1.95
CA ILE A 332 -26.89 -25.78 1.55
C ILE A 332 -28.04 -26.25 0.64
N LYS A 333 -27.75 -27.09 -0.36
CA LYS A 333 -28.78 -27.65 -1.24
C LYS A 333 -29.88 -28.38 -0.46
N ARG A 334 -29.51 -29.23 0.50
CA ARG A 334 -30.47 -29.95 1.36
C ARG A 334 -31.29 -29.02 2.26
N CYS A 335 -30.70 -27.91 2.73
CA CYS A 335 -31.41 -26.90 3.51
C CYS A 335 -32.43 -26.17 2.64
N THR A 336 -32.03 -25.73 1.45
CA THR A 336 -32.92 -25.07 0.48
C THR A 336 -34.08 -25.99 0.06
N ASP A 337 -33.80 -27.27 -0.22
CA ASP A 337 -34.84 -28.27 -0.54
C ASP A 337 -35.85 -28.46 0.61
N LYS A 338 -35.47 -28.14 1.84
CA LYS A 338 -36.32 -28.17 3.04
C LYS A 338 -36.95 -26.82 3.40
N GLY A 339 -36.73 -25.78 2.60
CA GLY A 339 -37.24 -24.43 2.86
C GLY A 339 -36.50 -23.67 3.97
N VAL A 340 -35.28 -24.10 4.34
CA VAL A 340 -34.42 -23.39 5.30
C VAL A 340 -33.42 -22.55 4.52
N GLU A 341 -33.62 -21.22 4.52
CA GLU A 341 -32.84 -20.29 3.68
C GLU A 341 -31.96 -19.32 4.49
N THR A 342 -32.23 -19.15 5.78
CA THR A 342 -31.51 -18.23 6.67
C THR A 342 -31.02 -18.95 7.93
N VAL A 343 -30.05 -18.33 8.61
CA VAL A 343 -29.47 -18.83 9.88
C VAL A 343 -30.51 -18.85 11.00
#